data_AF-A0A382LRM6-F1
#
_entry.id   AF-A0A382LRM6-F1
#
_cell.length_a   1.000
_cell.length_b   1.000
_cell.length_c   1.000
_cell.angle_alpha   90.00
_cell.angle_beta   90.00
_cell.angle_gamma   90.00
#
_symmetry.space_group_name_H-M   'P 1'
#
loop_
_entity.id
_entity.type
_entity.pdbx_description
1 polymer ?
#
loop_
_entity_poly.entity_id
_entity_poly.type
_entity_poly.pdbx_seq_one_letter_code
_entity_poly.pdbx_strand_id
1 'polypeptide(L)'
;MKLPFEIKSIKYDNVYDNLFIPQNKGWQGGDVAHSIELNDKRILWLFGDTFIGNNDYGQRKVLFPHINNSLAITRKITGSNIDLKFYWKNKDGPPSSFFPSLNKTPDIYYWP
;
A
#
# COMPACT_ATOMS: atom_id res chain seq x y z
N MET A 1 -9.32 7.88 32.19
CA MET A 1 -10.18 8.46 31.15
C MET A 1 -11.00 7.31 30.56
N LYS A 2 -12.34 7.37 30.63
CA LYS A 2 -13.21 6.31 30.10
C LYS A 2 -13.47 6.60 28.63
N LEU A 3 -13.21 5.64 27.74
CA LEU A 3 -13.48 5.82 26.30
C LEU A 3 -14.99 6.04 26.09
N PRO A 4 -15.40 6.85 25.08
CA PRO A 4 -16.81 7.07 24.78
C PRO A 4 -17.49 5.84 24.13
N PHE A 5 -16.81 4.70 24.10
CA PHE A 5 -17.29 3.45 23.52
C PHE A 5 -16.79 2.24 24.32
N GLU A 6 -17.49 1.12 24.16
CA GLU A 6 -17.12 -0.18 24.72
C GLU A 6 -16.59 -1.11 23.61
N ILE A 7 -15.39 -1.65 23.77
CA ILE A 7 -14.84 -2.63 22.84
C ILE A 7 -15.47 -3.99 23.13
N LYS A 8 -16.34 -4.47 22.23
CA LYS A 8 -17.04 -5.76 22.39
C LYS A 8 -16.21 -6.97 21.97
N SER A 9 -15.40 -6.83 20.93
CA SER A 9 -14.53 -7.92 20.45
C SER A 9 -13.39 -7.38 19.60
N ILE A 10 -12.29 -8.12 19.55
CA ILE A 10 -11.13 -7.87 18.69
C ILE A 10 -10.82 -9.20 17.99
N LYS A 11 -10.60 -9.17 16.67
CA LYS A 11 -10.29 -10.36 15.87
C LYS A 11 -9.23 -9.99 14.82
N TYR A 12 -8.39 -10.94 14.48
CA TYR A 12 -7.54 -10.84 13.30
C TYR A 12 -8.38 -11.00 12.04
N ASP A 13 -8.09 -10.18 11.03
CA ASP A 13 -8.67 -10.34 9.71
C ASP A 13 -7.61 -10.94 8.78
N ASN A 14 -7.56 -12.27 8.78
CA ASN A 14 -6.61 -13.02 7.97
C ASN A 14 -6.73 -12.73 6.46
N VAL A 15 -7.87 -12.21 5.98
CA VAL A 15 -8.01 -11.85 4.56
C VAL A 15 -7.14 -10.63 4.28
N TYR A 16 -7.28 -9.57 5.08
CA TYR A 16 -6.48 -8.35 4.91
C TYR A 16 -5.03 -8.50 5.36
N ASP A 17 -4.76 -9.29 6.41
CA ASP A 17 -3.39 -9.59 6.85
C ASP A 17 -2.60 -10.27 5.72
N ASN A 18 -3.22 -11.19 4.98
CA ASN A 18 -2.60 -11.85 3.84
C ASN A 18 -2.54 -10.99 2.57
N LEU A 19 -3.40 -9.97 2.47
CA LEU A 19 -3.50 -9.12 1.29
C LEU A 19 -2.29 -8.21 1.13
N PHE A 20 -1.70 -7.76 2.25
CA PHE A 20 -0.58 -6.81 2.29
C PHE A 20 0.75 -7.45 2.69
N ILE A 21 0.95 -8.73 2.36
CA ILE A 21 2.24 -9.41 2.55
C ILE A 21 3.28 -8.81 1.57
N PRO A 22 4.53 -8.53 2.02
CA PRO A 22 5.61 -8.09 1.16
C PRO A 22 5.83 -9.04 -0.02
N GLN A 23 5.86 -8.49 -1.23
CA GLN A 23 6.09 -9.28 -2.44
C GLN A 23 7.53 -9.78 -2.50
N ASN A 24 7.80 -10.91 -3.15
CA ASN A 24 9.19 -11.36 -3.37
C ASN A 24 10.03 -10.29 -4.10
N LYS A 25 9.41 -9.58 -5.04
CA LYS A 25 9.96 -8.41 -5.75
C LYS A 25 8.82 -7.44 -6.04
N GLY A 26 8.97 -6.18 -5.65
CA GLY A 26 7.96 -5.13 -5.79
C GLY A 26 7.65 -4.45 -4.45
N TRP A 27 6.37 -4.26 -4.15
CA TRP A 27 5.92 -3.58 -2.95
C TRP A 27 6.27 -4.38 -1.68
N GLN A 28 6.92 -3.73 -0.71
CA GLN A 28 7.40 -4.35 0.53
C GLN A 28 6.68 -3.83 1.79
N GLY A 29 5.87 -2.79 1.66
CA GLY A 29 5.27 -2.08 2.78
C GLY A 29 5.00 -0.63 2.43
N GLY A 30 3.98 -0.05 3.05
CA GLY A 30 3.61 1.34 2.86
C GLY A 30 2.83 1.87 4.05
N ASP A 31 2.92 3.17 4.27
CA ASP A 31 2.20 3.85 5.34
C ASP A 31 0.73 4.14 4.97
N VAL A 32 -0.10 4.44 5.98
CA VAL A 32 -1.55 4.76 5.91
C VAL A 32 -2.48 3.62 5.51
N ALA A 33 -2.34 3.10 4.29
CA ALA A 33 -3.30 2.17 3.66
C ALA A 33 -4.76 2.70 3.63
N HIS A 34 -4.96 3.94 3.15
CA HIS A 34 -6.29 4.55 3.02
C HIS A 34 -7.09 3.90 1.88
N SER A 35 -8.33 3.48 2.14
CA SER A 35 -9.17 2.82 1.14
C SER A 35 -10.33 3.70 0.65
N ILE A 36 -10.56 3.68 -0.66
CA ILE A 36 -11.64 4.40 -1.34
C ILE A 36 -12.38 3.40 -2.23
N GLU A 37 -13.68 3.22 -1.98
CA GLU A 37 -14.53 2.43 -2.87
C GLU A 37 -14.67 3.12 -4.24
N LEU A 38 -14.26 2.44 -5.31
CA LEU A 38 -14.43 2.94 -6.67
C LEU A 38 -15.74 2.48 -7.29
N ASN A 39 -16.16 1.24 -6.96
CA ASN A 39 -17.45 0.63 -7.24
C ASN A 39 -17.57 -0.71 -6.51
N ASP A 40 -18.71 -1.40 -6.67
CA ASP A 40 -19.05 -2.69 -6.05
C ASP A 40 -18.00 -3.81 -6.15
N LYS A 41 -17.02 -3.67 -7.05
CA LYS A 41 -15.99 -4.69 -7.32
C LYS A 41 -14.56 -4.18 -7.17
N ARG A 42 -14.35 -2.89 -6.88
CA ARG A 42 -13.01 -2.29 -6.86
C ARG A 42 -12.83 -1.32 -5.71
N ILE A 43 -11.74 -1.49 -4.97
CA ILE A 43 -11.29 -0.56 -3.95
C ILE A 43 -9.90 -0.06 -4.34
N LEU A 44 -9.73 1.26 -4.33
CA LEU A 44 -8.44 1.92 -4.42
C LEU A 44 -7.83 1.99 -3.02
N TRP A 45 -6.56 1.64 -2.93
CA TRP A 45 -5.74 1.81 -1.73
C TRP A 45 -4.67 2.85 -2.03
N LEU A 46 -4.56 3.86 -1.18
CA LEU A 46 -3.53 4.87 -1.24
C LEU A 46 -2.55 4.62 -0.09
N PHE A 47 -1.27 4.57 -0.44
CA PHE A 47 -0.18 4.43 0.50
C PHE A 47 0.68 5.68 0.44
N GLY A 48 1.12 6.14 1.61
CA GLY A 48 2.18 7.14 1.70
C GLY A 48 3.53 6.51 1.40
N ASP A 49 4.54 6.99 2.12
CA ASP A 49 5.84 6.37 2.35
C ASP A 49 5.86 4.85 2.06
N THR A 50 6.35 4.47 0.88
CA THR A 50 6.32 3.11 0.34
C THR A 50 7.71 2.57 0.05
N PHE A 51 7.96 1.33 0.47
CA PHE A 51 9.17 0.58 0.13
C PHE A 51 8.98 -0.30 -1.11
N ILE A 52 9.85 -0.13 -2.10
CA ILE A 52 9.89 -0.97 -3.30
C ILE A 52 11.23 -1.70 -3.36
N GLY A 53 11.22 -3.03 -3.44
CA GLY A 53 12.45 -3.82 -3.48
C GLY A 53 12.24 -5.32 -3.57
N ASN A 54 13.25 -6.07 -3.14
CA ASN A 54 13.17 -7.53 -3.01
C ASN A 54 13.04 -7.92 -1.54
N ASN A 55 12.23 -8.94 -1.26
CA ASN A 55 12.14 -9.57 0.04
C ASN A 55 13.27 -10.59 0.19
N ASP A 56 14.10 -10.48 1.24
CA ASP A 56 15.20 -11.40 1.53
C ASP A 56 14.88 -12.14 2.84
N TYR A 57 14.20 -13.28 2.73
CA TYR A 57 13.79 -14.11 3.88
C TYR A 57 13.00 -13.37 4.97
N GLY A 58 12.08 -12.48 4.58
CA GLY A 58 11.26 -11.70 5.51
C GLY A 58 11.95 -10.42 6.00
N GLN A 59 13.16 -10.12 5.51
CA GLN A 59 13.86 -8.87 5.79
C GLN A 59 13.88 -7.97 4.56
N ARG A 60 13.50 -6.70 4.78
CA ARG A 60 13.68 -5.64 3.79
C ARG A 60 15.16 -5.26 3.75
N LYS A 61 15.74 -5.23 2.54
CA LYS A 61 17.05 -4.62 2.34
C LYS A 61 16.96 -3.10 2.55
N VAL A 62 17.66 -2.59 3.55
CA VAL A 62 17.59 -1.19 4.02
C VAL A 62 17.93 -0.17 2.93
N LEU A 63 18.73 -0.56 1.93
CA LEU A 63 19.22 0.30 0.84
C LEU A 63 18.25 0.47 -0.34
N PHE A 64 17.05 -0.09 -0.29
CA PHE A 64 16.11 0.06 -1.40
C PHE A 64 15.43 1.44 -1.41
N PRO A 65 15.21 2.01 -2.60
CA PRO A 65 14.51 3.28 -2.76
C PRO A 65 13.15 3.24 -2.10
N HIS A 66 12.88 4.28 -1.32
CA HIS A 66 11.59 4.57 -0.75
C HIS A 66 10.97 5.72 -1.56
N ILE A 67 9.68 5.58 -1.86
CA ILE A 67 8.92 6.55 -2.65
C ILE A 67 7.80 7.11 -1.77
N ASN A 68 7.41 8.36 -2.00
CA ASN A 68 6.53 9.09 -1.10
C ASN A 68 5.06 8.66 -1.18
N ASN A 69 4.68 7.97 -2.26
CA ASN A 69 3.37 7.37 -2.40
C ASN A 69 3.36 6.24 -3.43
N SER A 70 2.47 5.29 -3.20
CA SER A 70 2.06 4.27 -4.15
C SER A 70 0.56 4.03 -4.02
N LEU A 71 -0.01 3.21 -4.91
CA LEU A 71 -1.40 2.79 -4.77
C LEU A 71 -1.54 1.30 -5.05
N ALA A 72 -2.66 0.74 -4.60
CA ALA A 72 -3.09 -0.59 -5.04
C ALA A 72 -4.56 -0.58 -5.42
N ILE A 73 -4.97 -1.57 -6.21
CA ILE A 73 -6.37 -1.80 -6.53
C ILE A 73 -6.70 -3.24 -6.14
N THR A 74 -7.69 -3.40 -5.27
CA THR A 74 -8.33 -4.70 -5.11
C THR A 74 -9.42 -4.89 -6.16
N ARG A 75 -9.53 -6.12 -6.66
CA ARG A 75 -10.66 -6.55 -7.49
C ARG A 75 -11.33 -7.74 -6.83
N LYS A 76 -12.64 -7.62 -6.60
CA LYS A 76 -13.46 -8.73 -6.12
C LYS A 76 -13.72 -9.67 -7.30
N ILE A 77 -13.15 -10.87 -7.25
CA ILE A 77 -13.30 -11.87 -8.32
C ILE A 77 -14.59 -12.66 -8.07
N THR A 78 -14.63 -13.50 -7.04
CA THR A 78 -15.81 -14.26 -6.56
C THR A 78 -15.55 -14.76 -5.12
N GLY A 79 -16.60 -14.86 -4.29
CA GLY A 79 -16.45 -15.31 -2.89
C GLY A 79 -15.55 -14.40 -2.05
N SER A 80 -14.64 -14.99 -1.27
CA SER A 80 -13.61 -14.30 -0.47
C SER A 80 -12.29 -14.06 -1.23
N ASN A 81 -12.19 -14.43 -2.50
CA ASN A 81 -10.97 -14.23 -3.28
C ASN A 81 -10.86 -12.77 -3.75
N ILE A 82 -9.81 -12.10 -3.29
CA ILE A 82 -9.48 -10.71 -3.61
C ILE A 82 -8.15 -10.71 -4.37
N ASP A 83 -8.13 -10.10 -5.56
CA ASP A 83 -6.89 -9.82 -6.30
C ASP A 83 -6.40 -8.43 -5.93
N LEU A 84 -5.20 -8.29 -5.37
CA LEU A 84 -4.56 -7.02 -5.07
C LEU A 84 -3.40 -6.78 -6.04
N LYS A 85 -3.37 -5.61 -6.67
CA LYS A 85 -2.24 -5.17 -7.50
C LYS A 85 -1.72 -3.83 -7.06
N PHE A 86 -0.40 -3.74 -6.86
CA PHE A 86 0.31 -2.51 -6.51
C PHE A 86 0.81 -1.77 -7.75
N TYR A 87 0.87 -0.44 -7.64
CA TYR A 87 1.23 0.47 -8.71
C TYR A 87 2.09 1.61 -8.17
N TRP A 88 3.16 1.91 -8.90
CA TRP A 88 4.05 3.06 -8.74
C TRP A 88 4.58 3.46 -10.12
N LYS A 89 5.29 4.58 -10.24
CA LYS A 89 5.86 5.01 -11.52
C LYS A 89 7.20 4.32 -11.79
N ASN A 90 7.45 4.04 -13.07
CA ASN A 90 8.64 3.35 -13.60
C ASN A 90 8.79 1.92 -13.07
N LYS A 91 8.13 0.97 -13.76
CA LYS A 91 8.26 -0.46 -13.48
C LYS A 91 9.62 -1.04 -13.92
N ASP A 92 10.21 -0.48 -14.99
CA ASP A 92 11.43 -0.96 -15.63
C ASP A 92 12.66 -0.06 -15.39
N GLY A 93 12.55 0.89 -14.46
CA GLY A 93 13.62 1.78 -14.01
C GLY A 93 13.59 1.95 -12.49
N PRO A 94 14.36 2.90 -11.93
CA PRO A 94 14.26 3.21 -10.51
C PRO A 94 12.81 3.58 -10.15
N PRO A 95 12.24 3.00 -9.08
CA PRO A 95 10.87 3.28 -8.69
C PRO A 95 10.71 4.76 -8.32
N SER A 96 9.54 5.31 -8.64
CA SER A 96 9.18 6.69 -8.32
C SER A 96 7.74 6.77 -7.86
N SER A 97 7.43 7.83 -7.09
CA SER A 97 6.10 8.07 -6.52
C SER A 97 5.02 8.08 -7.61
N PHE A 98 3.86 7.48 -7.34
CA PHE A 98 2.77 7.43 -8.31
C PHE A 98 2.27 8.85 -8.68
N PHE A 99 2.08 9.68 -7.66
CA PHE A 99 1.81 11.11 -7.75
C PHE A 99 3.12 11.87 -7.53
N PRO A 100 3.81 12.31 -8.60
CA PRO A 100 5.03 13.11 -8.47
C PRO A 100 4.68 14.54 -8.06
N SER A 101 5.65 15.25 -7.49
CA SER A 101 5.50 16.69 -7.26
C SER A 101 5.27 17.42 -8.58
N LEU A 102 4.28 18.32 -8.60
CA LEU A 102 4.04 19.18 -9.75
C LEU A 102 5.02 20.35 -9.64
N ASN A 103 5.79 20.61 -10.69
CA ASN A 103 6.63 21.80 -10.89
C ASN A 103 8.01 21.88 -10.19
N LYS A 104 8.72 20.76 -10.03
CA LYS A 104 10.14 20.78 -9.58
C LYS A 104 10.37 21.62 -8.32
N THR A 105 9.38 21.79 -7.45
CA THR A 105 9.64 22.24 -6.08
C THR A 105 10.29 21.04 -5.41
N PRO A 106 11.63 21.02 -5.22
CA PRO A 106 12.21 20.03 -4.33
C PRO A 106 11.45 20.17 -3.00
N ASP A 107 11.14 19.05 -2.35
CA ASP A 107 10.56 19.00 -1.00
C ASP A 107 9.03 19.10 -0.89
N ILE A 108 8.26 19.16 -1.98
CA ILE A 108 6.81 18.94 -1.91
C ILE A 108 6.47 17.51 -2.31
N TYR A 109 5.83 16.78 -1.41
CA TYR A 109 5.36 15.42 -1.65
C TYR A 109 3.86 15.33 -1.43
N TYR A 110 3.18 14.57 -2.30
CA TYR A 110 1.79 14.22 -2.10
C TYR A 110 1.71 12.97 -1.22
N TRP A 111 1.01 13.10 -0.10
CA TRP A 111 0.79 12.05 0.87
C TRP A 111 -0.73 11.91 1.09
N PRO A 112 -1.26 10.67 1.18
CA PRO A 112 -2.70 10.43 1.23
C PRO A 112 -3.35 10.73 2.59
#